data_AF-A0A950J146-F1
#
_entry.id   AF-A0A950J146-F1
#
_cell.length_a   1.000
_cell.length_b   1.000
_cell.length_c   1.000
_cell.angle_alpha   90.00
_cell.angle_beta   90.00
_cell.angle_gamma   90.00
#
_symmetry.space_group_name_H-M   'P 1'
#
loop_
_entity.id
_entity.type
_entity.pdbx_description
1 polymer ?
#
loop_
_entity_poly.entity_id
_entity_poly.type
_entity_poly.pdbx_seq_one_letter_code
_entity_poly.pdbx_strand_id
1 'polypeptide(L)'
;MFRLVRFFPLLGIFCLAGFVYANECSVAQPHPLTEEQLALIRGDLPQAETLYRQKVAVQPKNYGLMAGLVRTLLQEQKVDEAESTVKAALATAPQSAELLTALAEVQYREGIPWDMEKTLQTAQQADVCYPRVHLVLARYFRFNSYYASAAKEVKLAHQLDPYDPDIRRMWIRMLPPKQRIDELKTYLAANDTDNESLRRARVELAVLENRADNQGNSCHLVSPVSSTEIPFTPIMIDAQRIRGWGLEVYFNDHKSRLQVDTGASGLYVSRPVAERAGLKRVSQSEVGGIGDRGAQGGYIAYADSIKIGGLEFKNCMVEVSDRRSVVDTDGLIGMDVFSDFLVTLDFPWRKMSLGPLPPYPGAAAAMPSLNTEEGSSSEESSEGTAPVKDDSAKAKGPHDRYIAPEMKNWTSVYRVGHDLIVPTALNSKRMRLFIVDTGAQSTSISPTAARDVTHVSSDPNSTVHGISGKVANVYMGDRVVFRFAHLEQEHDRVLAFDTSNISRNVGTEISGFIGFDMLGLLVVKIDYRDGLMDFQYSADRGYQHIR
;
A
#
# COMPACT_ATOMS: atom_id res chain seq x y z
N MET A 1 55.70 26.49 -59.28
CA MET A 1 54.43 27.17 -58.87
C MET A 1 53.29 26.42 -59.53
N PHE A 2 52.33 25.74 -58.89
CA PHE A 2 52.02 25.38 -57.51
C PHE A 2 51.36 23.99 -57.58
N ARG A 3 51.72 23.07 -56.67
CA ARG A 3 51.05 21.77 -56.47
C ARG A 3 50.74 21.67 -54.97
N LEU A 4 49.48 21.78 -54.57
CA LEU A 4 48.99 21.41 -53.23
C LEU A 4 47.48 21.16 -53.32
N VAL A 5 47.04 19.90 -53.29
CA VAL A 5 46.64 19.08 -52.13
C VAL A 5 45.23 19.43 -51.63
N ARG A 6 44.29 18.49 -51.86
CA ARG A 6 42.93 18.46 -51.32
C ARG A 6 43.00 18.28 -49.80
N PHE A 7 42.41 19.20 -49.06
CA PHE A 7 42.16 19.07 -47.61
C PHE A 7 40.86 18.27 -47.40
N PHE A 8 40.97 17.15 -46.70
CA PHE A 8 39.87 16.47 -46.01
C PHE A 8 39.79 17.05 -44.58
N PRO A 9 38.63 17.55 -44.10
CA PRO A 9 38.45 17.72 -42.67
C PRO A 9 37.97 16.39 -42.06
N LEU A 10 38.76 15.84 -41.14
CA LEU A 10 38.28 14.80 -40.23
C LEU A 10 37.10 15.37 -39.43
N LEU A 11 35.92 14.77 -39.58
CA LEU A 11 34.80 14.95 -38.68
C LEU A 11 35.13 14.17 -37.39
N GLY A 12 35.74 14.84 -36.43
CA GLY A 12 35.90 14.30 -35.07
C GLY A 12 34.51 14.19 -34.44
N ILE A 13 34.01 12.97 -34.33
CA ILE A 13 32.84 12.64 -33.52
C ILE A 13 33.23 12.88 -32.07
N PHE A 14 32.89 14.05 -31.54
CA PHE A 14 32.86 14.29 -30.09
C PHE A 14 31.69 13.48 -29.53
N CYS A 15 32.01 12.25 -29.13
CA CYS A 15 31.18 11.45 -28.25
C CYS A 15 31.20 12.16 -26.89
N LEU A 16 30.27 13.10 -26.67
CA LEU A 16 29.95 13.59 -25.33
C LEU A 16 29.28 12.45 -24.57
N ALA A 17 30.11 11.54 -24.05
CA ALA A 17 29.72 10.65 -22.99
C ALA A 17 29.28 11.51 -21.80
N GLY A 18 27.99 11.47 -21.48
CA GLY A 18 27.45 12.03 -20.24
C GLY A 18 27.99 11.25 -19.05
N PHE A 19 29.17 11.65 -18.58
CA PHE A 19 29.79 11.21 -17.33
C PHE A 19 30.24 12.46 -16.55
N VAL A 20 29.27 13.19 -16.00
CA VAL A 20 29.42 14.21 -14.93
C VAL A 20 28.00 14.29 -14.33
N TYR A 21 27.66 13.82 -13.12
CA TYR A 21 28.16 14.16 -11.78
C TYR A 21 27.95 12.97 -10.83
N ALA A 22 28.99 12.19 -10.56
CA ALA A 22 29.00 11.22 -9.45
C ALA A 22 30.33 11.36 -8.73
N ASN A 23 30.50 12.51 -8.08
CA ASN A 23 31.55 12.98 -7.16
C ASN A 23 31.14 14.46 -6.95
N GLU A 24 30.51 14.93 -5.89
CA GLU A 24 30.67 14.69 -4.45
C GLU A 24 29.36 15.09 -3.72
N CYS A 25 28.37 14.20 -3.60
CA CYS A 25 27.27 14.50 -2.69
C CYS A 25 27.80 14.45 -1.25
N SER A 26 27.53 15.49 -0.45
CA SER A 26 27.92 15.50 0.96
C SER A 26 27.02 14.57 1.76
N VAL A 27 27.64 13.61 2.46
CA VAL A 27 26.92 12.76 3.42
C VAL A 27 26.64 13.57 4.68
N ALA A 28 25.39 13.54 5.14
CA ALA A 28 24.98 14.17 6.38
C ALA A 28 25.86 13.67 7.53
N GLN A 29 26.38 14.60 8.32
CA GLN A 29 27.17 14.23 9.49
C GLN A 29 26.25 13.78 10.62
N PRO A 30 26.71 12.88 11.52
CA PRO A 30 25.94 12.51 12.69
C PRO A 30 25.53 13.76 13.48
N HIS A 31 24.24 13.91 13.69
CA HIS A 31 23.66 15.02 14.41
C HIS A 31 22.50 14.53 15.28
N PRO A 32 22.31 15.09 16.48
CA PRO A 32 21.10 14.83 17.24
C PRO A 32 19.91 15.45 16.51
N LEU A 33 18.73 14.85 16.69
CA LEU A 33 17.49 15.46 16.26
C LEU A 33 17.26 16.77 17.02
N THR A 34 16.77 17.77 16.30
CA THR A 34 16.33 19.05 16.86
C THR A 34 15.04 18.88 17.68
N GLU A 35 14.71 19.87 18.52
CA GLU A 35 13.50 19.83 19.36
C GLU A 35 12.21 19.69 18.54
N GLU A 36 12.10 20.38 17.40
CA GLU A 36 10.97 20.29 16.48
C GLU A 36 10.86 18.93 15.79
N GLN A 37 12.00 18.32 15.44
CA GLN A 37 12.03 16.97 14.89
C GLN A 37 11.65 15.94 15.95
N LEU A 38 12.13 16.09 17.18
CA LEU A 38 11.76 15.26 18.32
C LEU A 38 10.27 15.34 18.61
N ALA A 39 9.69 16.54 18.65
CA ALA A 39 8.25 16.73 18.83
C ALA A 39 7.46 16.03 17.72
N LEU A 40 7.90 16.17 16.46
CA LEU A 40 7.25 15.52 15.32
C LEU A 40 7.28 13.99 15.41
N ILE A 41 8.45 13.39 15.65
CA ILE A 41 8.57 11.91 15.72
C ILE A 41 7.87 11.31 16.95
N ARG A 42 7.68 12.10 18.01
CA ARG A 42 6.93 11.72 19.21
C ARG A 42 5.42 11.86 19.02
N GLY A 43 4.98 12.49 17.93
CA GLY A 43 3.57 12.77 17.67
C GLY A 43 3.02 13.97 18.43
N ASP A 44 3.86 14.80 19.06
CA ASP A 44 3.45 16.10 19.60
C ASP A 44 3.40 17.13 18.48
N LEU A 45 2.41 16.96 17.60
CA LEU A 45 2.24 17.76 16.40
C LEU A 45 2.02 19.25 16.71
N PRO A 46 1.22 19.64 17.73
CA PRO A 46 1.06 21.06 18.07
C PRO A 46 2.36 21.72 18.54
N GLN A 47 3.19 21.00 19.31
CA GLN A 47 4.50 21.51 19.71
C GLN A 47 5.43 21.61 18.51
N ALA A 48 5.48 20.59 17.65
CA ALA A 48 6.30 20.60 16.45
C ALA A 48 5.93 21.78 15.54
N GLU A 49 4.64 22.03 15.33
CA GLU A 49 4.14 23.13 14.49
C GLU A 49 4.60 24.47 15.07
N THR A 50 4.41 24.67 16.37
CA THR A 50 4.82 25.90 17.07
C THR A 50 6.31 26.17 16.90
N LEU A 51 7.15 25.15 17.12
CA LEU A 51 8.61 25.27 17.02
C LEU A 51 9.05 25.55 15.57
N TYR A 52 8.49 24.83 14.58
CA TYR A 52 8.79 25.08 13.18
C TYR A 52 8.38 26.49 12.74
N ARG A 53 7.18 26.96 13.11
CA ARG A 53 6.73 28.33 12.78
C ARG A 53 7.64 29.40 13.37
N GLN A 54 8.06 29.25 14.63
CA GLN A 54 8.99 30.19 15.27
C GLN A 54 10.33 30.24 14.52
N LYS A 55 10.88 29.09 14.15
CA LYS A 55 12.15 29.02 13.43
C LYS A 55 12.04 29.54 12.00
N VAL A 56 10.95 29.25 11.29
CA VAL A 56 10.67 29.82 9.96
C VAL A 56 10.54 31.34 10.01
N ALA A 57 9.92 31.90 11.05
CA ALA A 57 9.82 33.36 11.21
C ALA A 57 11.19 34.04 11.39
N VAL A 58 12.13 33.37 12.09
CA VAL A 58 13.51 33.85 12.27
C VAL A 58 14.36 33.62 11.01
N GLN A 59 14.13 32.52 10.29
CA GLN A 59 14.91 32.09 9.13
C GLN A 59 14.02 31.85 7.90
N PRO A 60 13.41 32.91 7.32
CA PRO A 60 12.40 32.77 6.25
C PRO A 60 12.96 32.25 4.92
N LYS A 61 14.27 32.06 4.79
CA LYS A 61 14.92 31.47 3.60
C LYS A 61 15.53 30.10 3.89
N ASN A 62 15.30 29.53 5.08
CA ASN A 62 15.68 28.17 5.39
C ASN A 62 14.55 27.23 4.96
N TYR A 63 14.64 26.74 3.73
CA TYR A 63 13.59 25.91 3.14
C TYR A 63 13.50 24.51 3.77
N GLY A 64 14.55 24.03 4.42
CA GLY A 64 14.49 22.82 5.23
C GLY A 64 13.53 22.96 6.42
N LEU A 65 13.52 24.12 7.09
CA LEU A 65 12.56 24.42 8.16
C LEU A 65 11.13 24.57 7.63
N MET A 66 10.95 25.18 6.46
CA MET A 66 9.63 25.25 5.80
C MET A 66 9.11 23.87 5.41
N ALA A 67 9.96 23.01 4.83
CA ALA A 67 9.61 21.63 4.52
C ALA A 67 9.27 20.83 5.79
N GLY A 68 9.95 21.09 6.91
CA GLY A 68 9.59 20.53 8.22
C GLY A 68 8.20 20.96 8.69
N LEU A 69 7.89 22.27 8.60
CA LEU A 69 6.55 22.79 8.91
C LEU A 69 5.47 22.13 8.05
N VAL A 70 5.69 22.05 6.73
CA VAL A 70 4.74 21.42 5.79
C VAL A 70 4.45 19.98 6.20
N ARG A 71 5.47 19.18 6.52
CA ARG A 71 5.27 17.81 7.01
C ARG A 71 4.48 17.73 8.30
N THR A 72 4.73 18.65 9.24
CA THR A 72 3.95 18.72 10.48
C THR A 72 2.49 19.00 10.17
N LEU A 73 2.20 19.97 9.30
CA LEU A 73 0.83 20.28 8.87
C LEU A 73 0.14 19.07 8.20
N LEU A 74 0.88 18.31 7.38
CA LEU A 74 0.37 17.07 6.78
C LEU A 74 0.03 16.00 7.83
N GLN A 75 0.84 15.83 8.86
CA GLN A 75 0.54 14.90 9.96
C GLN A 75 -0.67 15.38 10.77
N GLU A 76 -0.83 16.70 10.95
CA GLU A 76 -2.02 17.31 11.58
C GLU A 76 -3.29 17.28 10.72
N GLN A 77 -3.21 16.77 9.49
CA GLN A 77 -4.31 16.76 8.51
C GLN A 77 -4.70 18.16 7.99
N LYS A 78 -3.86 19.17 8.20
CA LYS A 78 -4.02 20.53 7.68
C LYS A 78 -3.48 20.62 6.25
N VAL A 79 -4.03 19.81 5.34
CA VAL A 79 -3.51 19.63 3.97
C VAL A 79 -3.57 20.93 3.16
N ASP A 80 -4.69 21.66 3.19
CA ASP A 80 -4.84 22.94 2.49
C ASP A 80 -3.82 24.01 2.99
N GLU A 81 -3.52 23.98 4.29
CA GLU A 81 -2.53 24.88 4.87
C GLU A 81 -1.11 24.49 4.46
N ALA A 82 -0.81 23.19 4.41
CA ALA A 82 0.46 22.67 3.92
C ALA A 82 0.69 23.07 2.45
N GLU A 83 -0.34 22.92 1.61
CA GLU A 83 -0.32 23.28 0.19
C GLU A 83 -0.09 24.79 -0.01
N SER A 84 -0.89 25.63 0.66
CA SER A 84 -0.75 27.08 0.56
C SER A 84 0.60 27.57 1.10
N THR A 85 1.10 26.99 2.19
CA THR A 85 2.41 27.32 2.76
C THR A 85 3.54 27.03 1.77
N VAL A 86 3.59 25.82 1.19
CA VAL A 86 4.67 25.46 0.26
C VAL A 86 4.58 26.22 -1.06
N LYS A 87 3.36 26.44 -1.59
CA LYS A 87 3.17 27.22 -2.83
C LYS A 87 3.59 28.68 -2.67
N ALA A 88 3.30 29.30 -1.52
CA ALA A 88 3.76 30.66 -1.24
C ALA A 88 5.28 30.76 -1.21
N ALA A 89 5.97 29.78 -0.63
CA ALA A 89 7.43 29.72 -0.61
C ALA A 89 8.01 29.51 -2.03
N LEU A 90 7.43 28.59 -2.81
CA LEU A 90 7.85 28.29 -4.19
C LEU A 90 7.70 29.48 -5.14
N ALA A 91 6.76 30.39 -4.89
CA ALA A 91 6.64 31.62 -5.67
C ALA A 91 7.90 32.50 -5.62
N THR A 92 8.70 32.37 -4.56
CA THR A 92 9.98 33.10 -4.39
C THR A 92 11.21 32.25 -4.65
N ALA A 93 11.10 30.93 -4.58
CA ALA A 93 12.18 29.97 -4.77
C ALA A 93 11.72 28.74 -5.59
N PRO A 94 11.40 28.93 -6.88
CA PRO A 94 10.76 27.90 -7.71
C PRO A 94 11.64 26.68 -8.01
N GLN A 95 12.95 26.76 -7.71
CA GLN A 95 13.94 25.70 -7.93
C GLN A 95 14.54 25.17 -6.61
N SER A 96 13.91 25.42 -5.45
CA SER A 96 14.36 24.77 -4.21
C SER A 96 13.93 23.31 -4.20
N ALA A 97 14.89 22.40 -4.13
CA ALA A 97 14.64 20.96 -4.05
C ALA A 97 13.84 20.61 -2.78
N GLU A 98 14.09 21.30 -1.65
CA GLU A 98 13.38 21.08 -0.40
C GLU A 98 11.90 21.46 -0.51
N LEU A 99 11.59 22.61 -1.11
CA LEU A 99 10.20 23.05 -1.31
C LEU A 99 9.47 22.21 -2.36
N LEU A 100 10.14 21.85 -3.46
CA LEU A 100 9.55 20.97 -4.47
C LEU A 100 9.29 19.57 -3.90
N THR A 101 10.20 19.04 -3.08
CA THR A 101 10.00 17.77 -2.37
C THR A 101 8.82 17.85 -1.40
N ALA A 102 8.72 18.94 -0.63
CA ALA A 102 7.59 19.16 0.27
C ALA A 102 6.25 19.29 -0.49
N LEU A 103 6.25 19.93 -1.66
CA LEU A 103 5.07 19.98 -2.54
C LEU A 103 4.69 18.58 -3.05
N ALA A 104 5.67 17.74 -3.40
CA ALA A 104 5.40 16.36 -3.79
C ALA A 104 4.80 15.53 -2.65
N GLU A 105 5.22 15.76 -1.40
CA GLU A 105 4.59 15.14 -0.21
C GLU A 105 3.14 15.62 -0.02
N VAL A 106 2.86 16.91 -0.26
CA VAL A 106 1.49 17.45 -0.25
C VAL A 106 0.65 16.79 -1.35
N GLN A 107 1.14 16.74 -2.59
CA GLN A 107 0.46 16.13 -3.73
C GLN A 107 0.18 14.64 -3.51
N TYR A 108 1.11 13.92 -2.86
CA TYR A 108 0.87 12.55 -2.41
C TYR A 108 -0.25 12.50 -1.38
N ARG A 109 -0.24 13.37 -0.37
CA ARG A 109 -1.30 13.41 0.66
C ARG A 109 -2.67 13.74 0.09
N GLU A 110 -2.74 14.63 -0.91
CA GLU A 110 -3.96 15.07 -1.61
C GLU A 110 -4.53 14.02 -2.57
N GLY A 111 -3.80 12.94 -2.86
CA GLY A 111 -4.26 11.91 -3.79
C GLY A 111 -4.20 12.34 -5.25
N ILE A 112 -3.21 13.16 -5.62
CA ILE A 112 -2.98 13.65 -6.99
C ILE A 112 -1.62 13.18 -7.55
N PRO A 113 -1.41 11.86 -7.69
CA PRO A 113 -0.12 11.29 -8.10
C PRO A 113 0.36 11.73 -9.49
N TRP A 114 -0.54 12.15 -10.37
CA TRP A 114 -0.22 12.67 -11.71
C TRP A 114 0.50 14.03 -11.69
N ASP A 115 0.32 14.84 -10.64
CA ASP A 115 1.06 16.08 -10.44
C ASP A 115 2.37 15.82 -9.67
N MET A 116 2.35 14.86 -8.74
CA MET A 116 3.50 14.42 -7.95
C MET A 116 4.71 14.03 -8.80
N GLU A 117 4.51 13.25 -9.86
CA GLU A 117 5.58 12.78 -10.73
C GLU A 117 6.42 13.93 -11.33
N LYS A 118 5.74 14.93 -11.89
CA LYS A 118 6.39 16.09 -12.51
C LYS A 118 7.13 16.94 -11.48
N THR A 119 6.53 17.10 -10.30
CA THR A 119 7.14 17.84 -9.19
C THR A 119 8.40 17.15 -8.70
N LEU A 120 8.38 15.82 -8.55
CA LEU A 120 9.55 15.03 -8.16
C LEU A 120 10.67 15.08 -9.19
N GLN A 121 10.35 15.02 -10.48
CA GLN A 121 11.35 15.20 -11.55
C GLN A 121 12.04 16.56 -11.44
N THR A 122 11.27 17.61 -11.16
CA THR A 122 11.80 18.97 -10.99
C THR A 122 12.64 19.08 -9.71
N ALA A 123 12.19 18.47 -8.60
CA ALA A 123 12.91 18.45 -7.33
C ALA A 123 14.28 17.77 -7.46
N GLN A 124 14.32 16.60 -8.11
CA GLN A 124 15.57 15.85 -8.32
C GLN A 124 16.54 16.60 -9.24
N GLN A 125 16.03 17.29 -10.26
CA GLN A 125 16.87 18.13 -11.13
C GLN A 125 17.43 19.36 -10.42
N ALA A 126 16.68 19.91 -9.46
CA ALA A 126 17.11 21.05 -8.66
C ALA A 126 18.27 20.70 -7.71
N ASP A 127 18.22 19.53 -7.07
CA ASP A 127 19.33 18.99 -6.27
C ASP A 127 19.29 17.45 -6.25
N VAL A 128 20.22 16.84 -6.98
CA VAL A 128 20.37 15.38 -7.06
C VAL A 128 20.96 14.78 -5.78
N CYS A 129 21.48 15.60 -4.87
CA CYS A 129 22.08 15.18 -3.61
C CYS A 129 21.14 15.40 -2.41
N TYR A 130 19.95 15.95 -2.60
CA TYR A 130 19.01 16.18 -1.51
C TYR A 130 18.41 14.85 -1.02
N PRO A 131 18.75 14.35 0.18
CA PRO A 131 18.41 12.98 0.61
C PRO A 131 16.91 12.69 0.58
N ARG A 132 16.10 13.70 0.89
CA ARG A 132 14.65 13.53 1.06
C ARG A 132 13.88 13.42 -0.25
N VAL A 133 14.41 13.95 -1.36
CA VAL A 133 13.78 13.73 -2.67
C VAL A 133 13.77 12.24 -3.02
N HIS A 134 14.85 11.53 -2.67
CA HIS A 134 14.99 10.09 -2.88
C HIS A 134 14.04 9.28 -1.99
N LEU A 135 13.80 9.70 -0.74
CA LEU A 135 12.77 9.10 0.10
C LEU A 135 11.38 9.21 -0.53
N VAL A 136 11.02 10.38 -1.07
CA VAL A 136 9.69 10.61 -1.66
C VAL A 136 9.56 9.94 -3.03
N LEU A 137 10.64 9.90 -3.83
CA LEU A 137 10.73 9.08 -5.06
C LEU A 137 10.53 7.60 -4.75
N ALA A 138 11.15 7.08 -3.68
CA ALA A 138 10.94 5.70 -3.26
C ALA A 138 9.47 5.43 -2.96
N ARG A 139 8.79 6.32 -2.23
CA ARG A 139 7.35 6.20 -1.95
C ARG A 139 6.52 6.23 -3.23
N TYR A 140 6.81 7.15 -4.15
CA TYR A 140 6.16 7.22 -5.46
C TYR A 140 6.33 5.92 -6.27
N PHE A 141 7.55 5.39 -6.33
CA PHE A 141 7.81 4.15 -7.05
C PHE A 141 7.09 2.96 -6.41
N ARG A 142 7.09 2.82 -5.07
CA ARG A 142 6.33 1.77 -4.38
C ARG A 142 4.83 1.88 -4.64
N PHE A 143 4.28 3.09 -4.59
CA PHE A 143 2.87 3.37 -4.88
C PHE A 143 2.47 2.90 -6.28
N ASN A 144 3.41 2.90 -7.23
CA ASN A 144 3.25 2.44 -8.60
C ASN A 144 3.77 1.01 -8.86
N SER A 145 4.08 0.22 -7.82
CA SER A 145 4.65 -1.13 -7.94
C SER A 145 6.01 -1.21 -8.66
N TYR A 146 6.81 -0.14 -8.64
CA TYR A 146 8.20 -0.10 -9.11
C TYR A 146 9.17 -0.38 -7.94
N TYR A 147 9.16 -1.60 -7.42
CA TYR A 147 9.89 -1.93 -6.19
C TYR A 147 11.42 -1.94 -6.34
N ALA A 148 11.95 -2.29 -7.52
CA ALA A 148 13.39 -2.25 -7.77
C ALA A 148 13.91 -0.81 -7.81
N SER A 149 13.14 0.08 -8.46
CA SER A 149 13.43 1.51 -8.50
C SER A 149 13.29 2.13 -7.10
N ALA A 150 12.24 1.78 -6.36
CA ALA A 150 12.09 2.22 -4.97
C ALA A 150 13.28 1.81 -4.08
N ALA A 151 13.74 0.55 -4.18
CA ALA A 151 14.87 0.04 -3.41
C ALA A 151 16.17 0.83 -3.67
N LYS A 152 16.41 1.23 -4.92
CA LYS A 152 17.56 2.08 -5.30
C LYS A 152 17.47 3.45 -4.64
N GLU A 153 16.30 4.07 -4.67
CA GLU A 153 16.06 5.39 -4.09
C GLU A 153 16.17 5.37 -2.55
N VAL A 154 15.64 4.34 -1.86
CA VAL A 154 15.83 4.18 -0.40
C VAL A 154 17.31 4.05 -0.04
N LYS A 155 18.07 3.25 -0.82
CA LYS A 155 19.50 3.08 -0.61
C LYS A 155 20.25 4.40 -0.77
N LEU A 156 19.93 5.18 -1.81
CA LEU A 156 20.55 6.48 -2.05
C LEU A 156 20.19 7.49 -0.95
N ALA A 157 18.92 7.57 -0.57
CA ALA A 157 18.45 8.40 0.54
C ALA A 157 19.27 8.13 1.82
N HIS A 158 19.41 6.85 2.19
CA HIS A 158 20.17 6.45 3.38
C HIS A 158 21.69 6.68 3.25
N GLN A 159 22.26 6.57 2.05
CA GLN A 159 23.66 6.90 1.83
C GLN A 159 23.94 8.40 2.01
N LEU A 160 22.98 9.25 1.64
CA LEU A 160 23.09 10.70 1.75
C LEU A 160 22.77 11.19 3.16
N ASP A 161 21.76 10.62 3.83
CA ASP A 161 21.40 10.95 5.21
C ASP A 161 20.91 9.71 5.98
N PRO A 162 21.80 8.97 6.66
CA PRO A 162 21.43 7.83 7.49
C PRO A 162 20.82 8.23 8.84
N TYR A 163 20.78 9.53 9.16
CA TYR A 163 20.33 10.04 10.45
C TYR A 163 18.90 10.59 10.42
N ASP A 164 18.32 10.83 9.23
CA ASP A 164 16.89 11.12 9.08
C ASP A 164 16.06 9.90 9.52
N PRO A 165 15.14 10.05 10.51
CA PRO A 165 14.37 8.93 11.05
C PRO A 165 13.47 8.22 10.03
N ASP A 166 12.90 8.96 9.08
CA ASP A 166 12.01 8.39 8.06
C ASP A 166 12.82 7.61 7.02
N ILE A 167 13.99 8.13 6.64
CA ILE A 167 14.94 7.43 5.74
C ILE A 167 15.42 6.15 6.40
N ARG A 168 15.90 6.22 7.65
CA ARG A 168 16.36 5.05 8.40
C ARG A 168 15.25 4.01 8.52
N ARG A 169 14.01 4.43 8.80
CA ARG A 169 12.87 3.50 8.94
C ARG A 169 12.53 2.78 7.64
N MET A 170 12.58 3.47 6.50
CA MET A 170 12.42 2.84 5.18
C MET A 170 13.57 1.90 4.84
N TRP A 171 14.81 2.31 5.15
CA TRP A 171 15.98 1.48 4.91
C TRP A 171 16.00 0.19 5.74
N ILE A 172 15.55 0.23 7.00
CA ILE A 172 15.40 -0.97 7.85
C ILE A 172 14.61 -2.08 7.14
N ARG A 173 13.53 -1.72 6.44
CA ARG A 173 12.67 -2.67 5.72
C ARG A 173 13.36 -3.29 4.49
N MET A 174 14.51 -2.76 4.08
CA MET A 174 15.33 -3.32 2.98
C MET A 174 16.42 -4.27 3.50
N LEU A 175 16.61 -4.36 4.82
CA LEU A 175 17.64 -5.20 5.40
C LEU A 175 17.26 -6.69 5.38
N PRO A 176 18.26 -7.58 5.26
CA PRO A 176 18.08 -9.01 5.53
C PRO A 176 17.51 -9.23 6.94
N PRO A 177 16.70 -10.29 7.17
CA PRO A 177 15.97 -10.50 8.43
C PRO A 177 16.80 -10.32 9.70
N LYS A 178 18.00 -10.91 9.77
CA LYS A 178 18.86 -10.78 10.96
C LYS A 178 19.28 -9.33 11.24
N GLN A 179 19.76 -8.63 10.21
CA GLN A 179 20.16 -7.22 10.34
C GLN A 179 18.96 -6.33 10.64
N ARG A 180 17.81 -6.66 10.07
CA ARG A 180 16.56 -5.95 10.33
C ARG A 180 16.12 -6.06 11.79
N ILE A 181 16.18 -7.26 12.38
CA ILE A 181 15.88 -7.48 13.81
C ILE A 181 16.80 -6.62 14.68
N ASP A 182 18.11 -6.67 14.44
CA ASP A 182 19.10 -5.91 15.21
C ASP A 182 18.87 -4.39 15.12
N GLU A 183 18.56 -3.91 13.92
CA GLU A 183 18.34 -2.49 13.68
C GLU A 183 16.98 -2.01 14.22
N LEU A 184 15.92 -2.83 14.15
CA LEU A 184 14.62 -2.55 14.78
C LEU A 184 14.73 -2.46 16.30
N LYS A 185 15.50 -3.35 16.94
CA LYS A 185 15.77 -3.27 18.38
C LYS A 185 16.43 -1.94 18.75
N THR A 186 17.42 -1.53 17.97
CA THR A 186 18.12 -0.25 18.16
C THR A 186 17.18 0.94 17.96
N TYR A 187 16.36 0.91 16.91
CA TYR A 187 15.36 1.94 16.62
C TYR A 187 14.33 2.07 17.76
N LEU A 188 13.80 0.95 18.25
CA LEU A 188 12.82 0.94 19.34
C LEU A 188 13.43 1.37 20.67
N ALA A 189 14.68 1.01 20.97
CA ALA A 189 15.36 1.40 22.20
C ALA A 189 15.67 2.91 22.26
N ALA A 190 15.82 3.57 21.11
CA ALA A 190 16.08 5.01 21.02
C ALA A 190 14.83 5.88 21.20
N ASN A 191 13.63 5.28 21.27
CA ASN A 191 12.36 6.00 21.31
C ASN A 191 11.50 5.51 22.49
N ASP A 192 11.20 6.41 23.42
CA ASP A 192 10.49 6.11 24.68
C ASP A 192 9.00 6.45 24.64
N THR A 193 8.49 6.92 23.51
CA THR A 193 7.06 7.28 23.36
C THR A 193 6.22 6.10 22.89
N ASP A 194 4.93 6.14 23.22
CA ASP A 194 3.96 5.20 22.68
C ASP A 194 3.13 5.88 21.59
N ASN A 195 3.59 5.73 20.35
CA ASN A 195 2.87 6.19 19.16
C ASN A 195 2.60 5.02 18.21
N GLU A 196 1.75 5.25 17.22
CA GLU A 196 1.32 4.20 16.28
C GLU A 196 2.50 3.60 15.50
N SER A 197 3.44 4.42 15.03
CA SER A 197 4.61 3.96 14.27
C SER A 197 5.49 3.02 15.09
N LEU A 198 5.68 3.31 16.38
CA LEU A 198 6.44 2.47 17.30
C LEU A 198 5.68 1.20 17.67
N ARG A 199 4.35 1.26 17.85
CA ARG A 199 3.50 0.06 18.02
C ARG A 199 3.62 -0.89 16.83
N ARG A 200 3.52 -0.38 15.60
CA ARG A 200 3.72 -1.18 14.38
C ARG A 200 5.12 -1.79 14.30
N ALA A 201 6.16 -1.03 14.64
CA ALA A 201 7.54 -1.54 14.66
C ALA A 201 7.77 -2.65 15.72
N ARG A 202 7.08 -2.59 16.88
CA ARG A 202 7.12 -3.67 17.89
C ARG A 202 6.47 -4.96 17.39
N VAL A 203 5.34 -4.84 16.67
CA VAL A 203 4.67 -6.00 16.05
C VAL A 203 5.57 -6.61 14.97
N GLU A 204 6.16 -5.80 14.09
CA GLU A 204 7.13 -6.25 13.07
C GLU A 204 8.31 -6.99 13.70
N LEU A 205 8.90 -6.44 14.77
CA LEU A 205 10.00 -7.09 15.47
C LEU A 205 9.58 -8.46 16.02
N ALA A 206 8.43 -8.55 16.68
CA ALA A 206 7.95 -9.81 17.26
C ALA A 206 7.71 -10.90 16.20
N VAL A 207 7.19 -10.53 15.02
CA VAL A 207 7.01 -11.45 13.89
C VAL A 207 8.36 -11.92 13.35
N LEU A 208 9.31 -11.01 13.14
CA LEU A 208 10.64 -11.34 12.65
C LEU A 208 11.42 -12.25 13.61
N GLU A 209 11.36 -11.97 14.92
CA GLU A 209 11.99 -12.81 15.95
C GLU A 209 11.37 -14.21 15.97
N ASN A 210 10.04 -14.30 15.92
CA ASN A 210 9.37 -15.59 15.84
C ASN A 210 9.81 -16.40 14.62
N ARG A 211 9.94 -15.74 13.46
CA ARG A 211 10.41 -16.38 12.22
C ARG A 211 11.87 -16.85 12.33
N ALA A 212 12.72 -16.07 12.98
CA ALA A 212 14.12 -16.43 13.20
C ALA A 212 14.26 -17.64 14.14
N ASP A 213 13.47 -17.69 15.22
CA ASP A 213 13.48 -18.80 16.18
C ASP A 213 12.95 -20.10 15.57
N ASN A 214 12.02 -20.00 14.62
CA ASN A 214 11.40 -21.15 13.93
C ASN A 214 12.17 -21.67 12.70
N GLN A 215 13.48 -21.41 12.60
CA GLN A 215 14.42 -21.95 11.58
C GLN A 215 13.92 -21.93 10.12
N GLY A 216 13.22 -20.87 9.70
CA GLY A 216 12.81 -20.72 8.28
C GLY A 216 11.55 -21.50 7.88
N ASN A 217 10.78 -22.01 8.84
CA ASN A 217 9.41 -22.48 8.63
C ASN A 217 8.44 -21.29 8.45
N SER A 218 8.71 -20.38 7.52
CA SER A 218 7.73 -19.36 7.11
C SER A 218 6.54 -20.03 6.44
N CYS A 219 5.44 -19.28 6.27
CA CYS A 219 4.29 -19.74 5.51
C CYS A 219 4.75 -20.27 4.14
N HIS A 220 4.50 -21.55 3.86
CA HIS A 220 4.94 -22.19 2.63
C HIS A 220 3.90 -23.18 2.11
N LEU A 221 3.84 -23.33 0.79
CA LEU A 221 2.95 -24.25 0.10
C LEU A 221 3.52 -25.67 0.19
N VAL A 222 2.70 -26.63 0.61
CA VAL A 222 3.08 -28.05 0.69
C VAL A 222 2.28 -28.95 -0.25
N SER A 223 1.19 -28.45 -0.83
CA SER A 223 0.43 -29.17 -1.85
C SER A 223 1.17 -29.21 -3.19
N PRO A 224 0.99 -30.26 -4.02
CA PRO A 224 1.69 -30.40 -5.30
C PRO A 224 1.14 -29.50 -6.41
N VAL A 225 0.02 -28.82 -6.18
CA VAL A 225 -0.65 -27.96 -7.16
C VAL A 225 -0.28 -26.50 -6.95
N SER A 226 0.00 -25.79 -8.03
CA SER A 226 0.26 -24.34 -8.07
C SER A 226 -0.92 -23.54 -8.62
N SER A 227 -2.06 -24.20 -8.85
CA SER A 227 -3.31 -23.58 -9.29
C SER A 227 -4.51 -24.32 -8.72
N THR A 228 -5.62 -23.60 -8.53
CA THR A 228 -6.86 -24.19 -8.01
C THR A 228 -8.07 -23.34 -8.41
N GLU A 229 -9.23 -23.98 -8.54
CA GLU A 229 -10.52 -23.30 -8.58
C GLU A 229 -11.28 -23.56 -7.29
N ILE A 230 -11.87 -22.51 -6.72
CA ILE A 230 -12.49 -22.53 -5.41
C ILE A 230 -13.90 -21.95 -5.55
N PRO A 231 -14.95 -22.73 -5.28
CA PRO A 231 -16.31 -22.20 -5.30
C PRO A 231 -16.49 -21.18 -4.17
N PHE A 232 -17.15 -20.06 -4.47
CA PHE A 232 -17.56 -19.13 -3.45
C PHE A 232 -18.71 -19.71 -2.63
N THR A 233 -18.70 -19.39 -1.34
CA THR A 233 -19.81 -19.66 -0.43
C THR A 233 -20.47 -18.34 -0.04
N PRO A 234 -21.80 -18.21 -0.11
CA PRO A 234 -22.44 -16.95 0.22
C PRO A 234 -22.31 -16.65 1.72
N ILE A 235 -22.02 -15.39 2.04
CA ILE A 235 -22.15 -14.84 3.40
C ILE A 235 -23.46 -14.07 3.42
N MET A 236 -24.41 -14.53 4.22
CA MET A 236 -25.78 -14.00 4.24
C MET A 236 -25.91 -12.89 5.28
N ILE A 237 -26.59 -11.78 4.94
CA ILE A 237 -27.07 -10.80 5.92
C ILE A 237 -28.32 -11.36 6.61
N ASP A 238 -29.21 -11.93 5.80
CA ASP A 238 -30.46 -12.57 6.21
C ASP A 238 -30.83 -13.68 5.20
N ALA A 239 -32.02 -14.25 5.33
CA ALA A 239 -32.46 -15.36 4.47
C ALA A 239 -32.49 -15.05 2.96
N GLN A 240 -32.52 -13.78 2.55
CA GLN A 240 -32.67 -13.38 1.15
C GLN A 240 -31.52 -12.54 0.62
N ARG A 241 -30.77 -11.85 1.47
CA ARG A 241 -29.72 -10.91 1.06
C ARG A 241 -28.33 -11.44 1.36
N ILE A 242 -27.48 -11.48 0.34
CA ILE A 242 -26.05 -11.75 0.49
C ILE A 242 -25.33 -10.47 0.94
N ARG A 243 -24.40 -10.62 1.87
CA ARG A 243 -23.43 -9.59 2.29
C ARG A 243 -22.29 -9.49 1.31
N GLY A 244 -21.79 -10.66 0.90
CA GLY A 244 -20.65 -10.84 0.02
C GLY A 244 -20.35 -12.32 -0.17
N TRP A 245 -19.25 -12.61 -0.84
CA TRP A 245 -18.78 -13.98 -1.05
C TRP A 245 -17.66 -14.33 -0.09
N GLY A 246 -17.62 -15.58 0.33
CA GLY A 246 -16.57 -16.12 1.18
C GLY A 246 -15.95 -17.39 0.64
N LEU A 247 -14.86 -17.79 1.27
CA LEU A 247 -14.13 -19.03 1.01
C LEU A 247 -14.22 -19.91 2.26
N GLU A 248 -14.36 -21.22 2.04
CA GLU A 248 -14.15 -22.18 3.12
C GLU A 248 -12.64 -22.35 3.33
N VAL A 249 -12.19 -22.05 4.55
CA VAL A 249 -10.79 -22.14 4.96
C VAL A 249 -10.70 -23.06 6.15
N TYR A 250 -9.77 -24.02 6.10
CA TYR A 250 -9.51 -24.94 7.21
C TYR A 250 -8.25 -24.50 7.93
N PHE A 251 -8.36 -24.23 9.23
CA PHE A 251 -7.23 -23.95 10.12
C PHE A 251 -7.03 -25.15 11.04
N ASN A 252 -5.88 -25.83 10.95
CA ASN A 252 -5.60 -27.05 11.71
C ASN A 252 -6.77 -28.06 11.64
N ASP A 253 -7.30 -28.30 10.43
CA ASP A 253 -8.48 -29.14 10.11
C ASP A 253 -9.85 -28.62 10.61
N HIS A 254 -9.91 -27.45 11.25
CA HIS A 254 -11.17 -26.79 11.62
C HIS A 254 -11.66 -25.84 10.54
N LYS A 255 -12.85 -26.12 10.00
CA LYS A 255 -13.48 -25.33 8.94
C LYS A 255 -14.03 -23.99 9.46
N SER A 256 -13.77 -22.91 8.74
CA SER A 256 -14.32 -21.57 8.92
C SER A 256 -14.69 -20.94 7.57
N ARG A 257 -15.58 -19.95 7.57
CA ARG A 257 -15.95 -19.21 6.35
C ARG A 257 -15.45 -17.78 6.41
N LEU A 258 -14.46 -17.46 5.59
CA LEU A 258 -13.87 -16.11 5.57
C LEU A 258 -14.43 -15.31 4.39
N GLN A 259 -14.80 -14.04 4.62
CA GLN A 259 -15.24 -13.14 3.55
C GLN A 259 -14.07 -12.73 2.67
N VAL A 260 -14.26 -12.79 1.35
CA VAL A 260 -13.30 -12.28 0.36
C VAL A 260 -13.27 -10.76 0.45
N ASP A 261 -12.13 -10.21 0.85
CA ASP A 261 -12.01 -8.79 1.15
C ASP A 261 -10.70 -8.21 0.59
N THR A 262 -10.75 -7.52 -0.55
CA THR A 262 -9.59 -6.83 -1.12
C THR A 262 -9.17 -5.58 -0.33
N GLY A 263 -10.02 -5.09 0.59
CA GLY A 263 -9.75 -3.97 1.51
C GLY A 263 -9.27 -4.41 2.90
N ALA A 264 -8.95 -5.70 3.08
CA ALA A 264 -8.29 -6.24 4.25
C ALA A 264 -6.93 -6.87 3.88
N SER A 265 -6.01 -6.95 4.83
CA SER A 265 -4.77 -7.72 4.68
C SER A 265 -4.87 -9.08 5.34
N GLY A 266 -4.18 -10.06 4.77
CA GLY A 266 -3.85 -11.27 5.51
C GLY A 266 -5.06 -12.17 5.78
N LEU A 267 -4.94 -12.97 6.83
CA LEU A 267 -6.04 -13.79 7.36
C LEU A 267 -6.47 -13.21 8.69
N TYR A 268 -7.67 -12.64 8.77
CA TYR A 268 -8.17 -12.03 9.99
C TYR A 268 -9.37 -12.79 10.53
N VAL A 269 -9.23 -13.50 11.65
CA VAL A 269 -10.27 -14.38 12.19
C VAL A 269 -10.75 -13.94 13.57
N SER A 270 -11.95 -14.36 13.94
CA SER A 270 -12.47 -14.14 15.30
C SER A 270 -11.77 -15.02 16.34
N ARG A 271 -11.76 -14.59 17.60
CA ARG A 271 -11.23 -15.38 18.73
C ARG A 271 -11.77 -16.82 18.77
N PRO A 272 -13.09 -17.08 18.59
CA PRO A 272 -13.61 -18.45 18.62
C PRO A 272 -13.11 -19.34 17.47
N VAL A 273 -12.76 -18.78 16.32
CA VAL A 273 -12.11 -19.54 15.23
C VAL A 273 -10.70 -19.95 15.67
N ALA A 274 -9.93 -18.99 16.19
CA ALA A 274 -8.57 -19.25 16.64
C ALA A 274 -8.49 -20.27 17.79
N GLU A 275 -9.37 -20.16 18.78
CA GLU A 275 -9.44 -21.09 19.92
C GLU A 275 -9.84 -22.50 19.48
N ARG A 276 -10.85 -22.63 18.61
CA ARG A 276 -11.27 -23.94 18.08
C ARG A 276 -10.19 -24.61 17.27
N ALA A 277 -9.44 -23.84 16.48
CA ALA A 277 -8.33 -24.34 15.67
C ALA A 277 -7.03 -24.53 16.47
N GLY A 278 -6.97 -24.12 17.74
CA GLY A 278 -5.75 -24.20 18.54
C GLY A 278 -4.60 -23.36 18.00
N LEU A 279 -4.88 -22.17 17.46
CA LEU A 279 -3.85 -21.28 16.90
C LEU A 279 -2.88 -20.81 18.00
N LYS A 280 -1.60 -20.76 17.66
CA LYS A 280 -0.52 -20.45 18.61
C LYS A 280 -0.28 -18.94 18.67
N ARG A 281 -0.66 -18.29 19.76
CA ARG A 281 -0.47 -16.84 19.97
C ARG A 281 1.02 -16.48 20.04
N VAL A 282 1.40 -15.37 19.41
CA VAL A 282 2.79 -14.86 19.38
C VAL A 282 2.89 -13.48 20.02
N SER A 283 2.10 -12.51 19.55
CA SER A 283 2.18 -11.14 20.02
C SER A 283 0.81 -10.48 20.07
N GLN A 284 0.67 -9.42 20.87
CA GLN A 284 -0.51 -8.57 20.82
C GLN A 284 -0.48 -7.72 19.54
N SER A 285 -1.63 -7.50 18.94
CA SER A 285 -1.80 -6.60 17.80
C SER A 285 -3.04 -5.74 17.97
N GLU A 286 -3.15 -4.72 17.13
CA GLU A 286 -4.34 -3.89 17.02
C GLU A 286 -4.68 -3.73 15.54
N VAL A 287 -5.95 -3.89 15.20
CA VAL A 287 -6.43 -3.82 13.81
C VAL A 287 -7.34 -2.61 13.65
N GLY A 288 -7.01 -1.75 12.70
CA GLY A 288 -7.85 -0.63 12.29
C GLY A 288 -8.73 -0.97 11.09
N GLY A 289 -9.78 -0.19 10.88
CA GLY A 289 -10.61 -0.25 9.68
C GLY A 289 -11.72 0.80 9.73
N ILE A 290 -12.82 0.54 9.03
CA ILE A 290 -13.99 1.43 9.02
C ILE A 290 -14.71 1.44 10.38
N GLY A 291 -15.02 2.64 10.89
CA GLY A 291 -15.77 2.90 12.12
C GLY A 291 -15.04 3.81 13.13
N ASP A 292 -15.80 4.32 14.09
CA ASP A 292 -15.34 5.44 14.94
C ASP A 292 -14.72 5.02 16.27
N ARG A 293 -14.53 3.71 16.52
CA ARG A 293 -13.94 3.21 17.77
C ARG A 293 -12.41 3.07 17.73
N GLY A 294 -11.75 3.54 16.67
CA GLY A 294 -10.30 3.44 16.50
C GLY A 294 -9.81 2.00 16.26
N ALA A 295 -8.52 1.76 16.51
CA ALA A 295 -7.94 0.42 16.41
C ALA A 295 -8.57 -0.53 17.44
N GLN A 296 -8.73 -1.80 17.06
CA GLN A 296 -9.38 -2.82 17.86
C GLN A 296 -8.39 -3.86 18.32
N GLY A 297 -8.48 -4.27 19.58
CA GLY A 297 -7.58 -5.26 20.17
C GLY A 297 -7.64 -6.62 19.46
N GLY A 298 -6.46 -7.23 19.35
CA GLY A 298 -6.27 -8.54 18.78
C GLY A 298 -4.89 -9.12 19.11
N TYR A 299 -4.53 -10.17 18.41
CA TYR A 299 -3.21 -10.78 18.50
C TYR A 299 -2.82 -11.49 17.21
N ILE A 300 -1.52 -11.57 16.99
CA ILE A 300 -0.94 -12.43 15.96
C ILE A 300 -0.85 -13.86 16.50
N ALA A 301 -1.26 -14.83 15.67
CA ALA A 301 -1.12 -16.24 15.92
C ALA A 301 -0.61 -16.98 14.68
N TYR A 302 -0.19 -18.24 14.86
CA TYR A 302 0.19 -19.12 13.75
C TYR A 302 -0.71 -20.35 13.68
N ALA A 303 -1.03 -20.75 12.44
CA ALA A 303 -1.65 -22.01 12.11
C ALA A 303 -0.60 -23.00 11.59
N ASP A 304 -0.67 -24.24 12.07
CA ASP A 304 0.24 -25.31 11.64
C ASP A 304 -0.10 -25.76 10.21
N SER A 305 -1.40 -25.78 9.86
CA SER A 305 -1.90 -26.06 8.51
C SER A 305 -3.07 -25.13 8.17
N ILE A 306 -3.05 -24.57 6.95
CA ILE A 306 -4.15 -23.83 6.34
C ILE A 306 -4.50 -24.47 5.00
N LYS A 307 -5.75 -24.89 4.81
CA LYS A 307 -6.23 -25.43 3.52
C LYS A 307 -7.29 -24.52 2.92
N ILE A 308 -7.11 -24.19 1.64
CA ILE A 308 -8.02 -23.36 0.85
C ILE A 308 -8.14 -23.99 -0.55
N GLY A 309 -9.31 -24.53 -0.88
CA GLY A 309 -9.48 -25.31 -2.10
C GLY A 309 -8.52 -26.50 -2.17
N GLY A 310 -7.77 -26.61 -3.27
CA GLY A 310 -6.74 -27.64 -3.45
C GLY A 310 -5.37 -27.31 -2.86
N LEU A 311 -5.21 -26.16 -2.20
CA LEU A 311 -3.93 -25.69 -1.67
C LEU A 311 -3.83 -25.97 -0.16
N GLU A 312 -2.66 -26.42 0.27
CA GLU A 312 -2.31 -26.56 1.69
C GLU A 312 -1.01 -25.79 1.97
N PHE A 313 -1.05 -24.99 3.03
CA PHE A 313 0.06 -24.19 3.51
C PHE A 313 0.38 -24.53 4.96
N LYS A 314 1.65 -24.45 5.34
CA LYS A 314 2.09 -24.71 6.71
C LYS A 314 2.77 -23.50 7.33
N ASN A 315 2.60 -23.37 8.65
CA ASN A 315 3.23 -22.34 9.50
C ASN A 315 2.91 -20.92 9.05
N CYS A 316 1.62 -20.64 8.88
CA CYS A 316 1.15 -19.36 8.35
C CYS A 316 0.61 -18.47 9.46
N MET A 317 0.87 -17.16 9.33
CA MET A 317 0.42 -16.14 10.25
C MET A 317 -1.09 -15.93 10.06
N VAL A 318 -1.79 -15.72 11.17
CA VAL A 318 -3.20 -15.38 11.22
C VAL A 318 -3.36 -14.28 12.25
N GLU A 319 -3.98 -13.18 11.86
CA GLU A 319 -4.37 -12.14 12.79
C GLU A 319 -5.71 -12.50 13.43
N VAL A 320 -5.83 -12.30 14.73
CA VAL A 320 -7.00 -12.71 15.51
C VAL A 320 -7.61 -11.51 16.21
N SER A 321 -8.91 -11.29 15.97
CA SER A 321 -9.70 -10.32 16.70
C SER A 321 -9.97 -10.78 18.12
N ASP A 322 -9.94 -9.85 19.09
CA ASP A 322 -10.41 -10.16 20.44
C ASP A 322 -11.92 -10.44 20.51
N ARG A 323 -12.66 -10.11 19.45
CA ARG A 323 -14.12 -10.22 19.34
C ARG A 323 -14.60 -11.63 18.95
N ARG A 324 -15.89 -11.87 19.19
CA ARG A 324 -16.59 -13.12 18.84
C ARG A 324 -16.87 -13.28 17.35
N SER A 325 -16.89 -12.18 16.60
CA SER A 325 -17.05 -12.14 15.15
C SER A 325 -16.20 -11.01 14.59
N VAL A 326 -15.87 -11.12 13.30
CA VAL A 326 -15.21 -10.07 12.53
C VAL A 326 -16.24 -9.53 11.54
N VAL A 327 -16.76 -8.34 11.81
CA VAL A 327 -17.81 -7.71 11.01
C VAL A 327 -18.96 -8.69 10.68
N ASP A 328 -19.45 -9.39 11.71
CA ASP A 328 -20.53 -10.38 11.64
C ASP A 328 -20.22 -11.69 10.88
N THR A 329 -18.95 -11.97 10.59
CA THR A 329 -18.49 -13.23 10.00
C THR A 329 -17.50 -13.97 10.91
N ASP A 330 -17.08 -15.18 10.52
CA ASP A 330 -15.99 -15.91 11.19
C ASP A 330 -14.64 -15.18 11.03
N GLY A 331 -14.48 -14.40 9.95
CA GLY A 331 -13.26 -13.69 9.60
C GLY A 331 -13.28 -13.13 8.16
N LEU A 332 -12.19 -12.43 7.82
CA LEU A 332 -11.90 -11.87 6.50
C LEU A 332 -10.65 -12.58 5.94
N ILE A 333 -10.62 -12.74 4.63
CA ILE A 333 -9.43 -13.13 3.89
C ILE A 333 -9.08 -12.01 2.93
N GLY A 334 -7.99 -11.32 3.25
CA GLY A 334 -7.30 -10.38 2.38
C GLY A 334 -6.86 -11.09 1.12
N MET A 335 -7.11 -10.52 -0.06
CA MET A 335 -6.68 -11.14 -1.32
C MET A 335 -5.18 -10.97 -1.59
N ASP A 336 -4.51 -10.10 -0.83
CA ASP A 336 -3.06 -9.90 -0.85
C ASP A 336 -2.28 -11.13 -0.38
N VAL A 337 -2.90 -12.03 0.39
CA VAL A 337 -2.31 -13.34 0.74
C VAL A 337 -1.97 -14.16 -0.50
N PHE A 338 -2.68 -13.94 -1.61
CA PHE A 338 -2.44 -14.63 -2.88
C PHE A 338 -1.56 -13.81 -3.82
N SER A 339 -0.72 -12.90 -3.31
CA SER A 339 0.09 -12.01 -4.16
C SER A 339 1.15 -12.69 -5.02
N ASP A 340 1.46 -13.97 -4.77
CA ASP A 340 2.28 -14.81 -5.66
C ASP A 340 1.47 -15.49 -6.77
N PHE A 341 0.15 -15.33 -6.77
CA PHE A 341 -0.79 -15.88 -7.75
C PHE A 341 -1.39 -14.79 -8.62
N LEU A 342 -1.77 -15.18 -9.83
CA LEU A 342 -2.78 -14.46 -10.58
C LEU A 342 -4.15 -14.81 -10.01
N VAL A 343 -4.78 -13.84 -9.35
CA VAL A 343 -6.10 -14.02 -8.73
C VAL A 343 -7.19 -13.68 -9.75
N THR A 344 -8.19 -14.55 -9.88
CA THR A 344 -9.42 -14.28 -10.65
C THR A 344 -10.63 -14.47 -9.75
N LEU A 345 -11.36 -13.39 -9.48
CA LEU A 345 -12.65 -13.39 -8.79
C LEU A 345 -13.76 -13.36 -9.84
N ASP A 346 -14.35 -14.52 -10.14
CA ASP A 346 -15.46 -14.66 -11.08
C ASP A 346 -16.78 -14.67 -10.30
N PHE A 347 -17.25 -13.48 -9.94
CA PHE A 347 -18.50 -13.33 -9.18
C PHE A 347 -19.74 -13.85 -9.92
N PRO A 348 -19.90 -13.62 -11.25
CA PRO A 348 -21.00 -14.19 -12.01
C PRO A 348 -21.07 -15.73 -11.95
N TRP A 349 -19.92 -16.42 -12.02
CA TRP A 349 -19.85 -17.89 -11.90
C TRP A 349 -19.62 -18.39 -10.47
N ARG A 350 -19.56 -17.48 -9.51
CA ARG A 350 -19.42 -17.76 -8.07
C ARG A 350 -18.20 -18.61 -7.75
N LYS A 351 -17.06 -18.25 -8.33
CA LYS A 351 -15.79 -18.96 -8.07
C LYS A 351 -14.60 -18.01 -8.07
N MET A 352 -13.57 -18.44 -7.39
CA MET A 352 -12.22 -17.89 -7.50
C MET A 352 -11.32 -18.88 -8.22
N SER A 353 -10.41 -18.38 -9.05
CA SER A 353 -9.32 -19.17 -9.61
C SER A 353 -7.98 -18.56 -9.21
N LEU A 354 -7.04 -19.40 -8.81
CA LEU A 354 -5.66 -19.02 -8.55
C LEU A 354 -4.79 -19.70 -9.61
N GLY A 355 -4.03 -18.91 -10.35
CA GLY A 355 -3.09 -19.39 -11.36
C GLY A 355 -1.67 -18.84 -11.14
N PRO A 356 -0.67 -19.36 -11.85
CA PRO A 356 0.68 -18.81 -11.79
C PRO A 356 0.72 -17.39 -12.38
N LEU A 357 1.52 -16.52 -11.79
CA LEU A 357 1.84 -15.21 -12.38
C LEU A 357 2.69 -15.39 -13.66
N PRO A 358 2.59 -14.46 -14.63
CA PRO A 358 3.54 -14.43 -15.74
C PRO A 358 4.98 -14.30 -15.22
N PRO A 359 5.92 -15.12 -15.71
CA PRO A 359 7.32 -15.01 -15.30
C PRO A 359 7.94 -13.72 -15.84
N TYR A 360 8.86 -13.13 -15.08
CA TYR A 360 9.68 -12.03 -15.59
C TYR A 360 10.50 -12.49 -16.81
N PRO A 361 10.84 -11.58 -17.75
CA PRO A 361 11.63 -11.91 -18.94
C PRO A 361 12.92 -12.70 -18.64
N GLY A 362 12.90 -13.97 -19.04
CA GLY A 362 13.97 -14.94 -18.85
C GLY A 362 14.29 -15.26 -17.39
N ALA A 363 13.32 -15.15 -16.49
CA ALA A 363 13.29 -15.84 -15.21
C ALA A 363 12.46 -17.12 -15.35
N ALA A 364 12.76 -18.13 -14.52
CA ALA A 364 11.88 -19.28 -14.38
C ALA A 364 10.62 -18.88 -13.59
N ALA A 365 9.51 -19.56 -13.83
CA ALA A 365 8.32 -19.42 -12.99
C ALA A 365 8.65 -19.92 -11.57
N ALA A 366 8.46 -19.08 -10.56
CA ALA A 366 8.58 -19.48 -9.17
C ALA A 366 7.36 -20.29 -8.74
N MET A 367 7.54 -21.23 -7.81
CA MET A 367 6.41 -21.88 -7.15
C MET A 367 5.73 -20.86 -6.24
N PRO A 368 4.43 -20.60 -6.42
CA PRO A 368 3.73 -19.57 -5.64
C PRO A 368 3.52 -20.02 -4.19
N SER A 369 3.48 -19.07 -3.25
CA SER A 369 3.11 -19.32 -1.86
C SER A 369 2.06 -18.36 -1.32
N LEU A 370 1.64 -18.56 -0.07
CA LEU A 370 0.68 -17.69 0.61
C LEU A 370 1.45 -16.63 1.41
N ASN A 371 1.20 -15.36 1.12
CA ASN A 371 1.85 -14.22 1.75
C ASN A 371 1.03 -13.73 2.95
N THR A 372 1.13 -14.42 4.09
CA THR A 372 0.31 -14.11 5.27
C THR A 372 0.88 -13.07 6.22
N GLU A 373 2.14 -12.65 6.07
CA GLU A 373 2.75 -11.65 6.96
C GLU A 373 2.59 -10.26 6.33
N GLU A 374 1.89 -9.33 7.02
CA GLU A 374 1.67 -7.98 6.49
C GLU A 374 3.03 -7.25 6.37
N GLY A 375 3.33 -6.75 5.17
CA GLY A 375 4.64 -6.20 4.84
C GLY A 375 5.64 -7.22 4.26
N SER A 376 5.36 -8.53 4.34
CA SER A 376 6.12 -9.59 3.65
C SER A 376 5.66 -9.80 2.20
N SER A 377 5.30 -8.72 1.50
CA SER A 377 5.28 -8.79 0.04
C SER A 377 6.51 -9.54 -0.43
N SER A 378 6.39 -10.34 -1.48
CA SER A 378 7.47 -11.05 -2.18
C SER A 378 8.76 -10.22 -2.46
N GLU A 379 8.74 -8.92 -2.16
CA GLU A 379 9.87 -8.05 -1.83
C GLU A 379 10.87 -8.63 -0.80
N GLU A 380 10.45 -9.54 0.09
CA GLU A 380 11.25 -10.02 1.24
C GLU A 380 11.78 -11.46 1.10
N SER A 381 11.32 -12.22 0.10
CA SER A 381 11.75 -13.61 -0.10
C SER A 381 12.94 -13.71 -1.05
N SER A 382 14.13 -13.31 -0.58
CA SER A 382 15.40 -13.68 -1.23
C SER A 382 16.41 -14.28 -0.26
N GLU A 383 15.97 -15.01 0.76
CA GLU A 383 16.84 -15.91 1.53
C GLU A 383 16.57 -17.36 1.19
N GLY A 384 17.25 -17.83 0.14
CA GLY A 384 17.57 -19.24 -0.05
C GLY A 384 19.05 -19.44 0.19
N THR A 385 19.37 -20.17 1.26
CA THR A 385 20.69 -20.64 1.67
C THR A 385 21.35 -21.50 0.58
N ALA A 386 22.45 -20.99 0.00
CA ALA A 386 23.67 -21.70 -0.43
C ALA A 386 24.44 -20.87 -1.49
N PRO A 387 25.79 -20.84 -1.44
CA PRO A 387 26.60 -20.24 -2.49
C PRO A 387 26.69 -21.23 -3.67
N VAL A 388 25.80 -21.10 -4.65
CA VAL A 388 26.01 -21.74 -5.95
C VAL A 388 26.84 -20.77 -6.78
N LYS A 389 28.09 -21.16 -7.04
CA LYS A 389 28.96 -20.55 -8.05
C LYS A 389 28.37 -20.88 -9.43
N ASP A 390 27.47 -20.05 -9.92
CA ASP A 390 27.09 -20.05 -11.32
C ASP A 390 26.80 -18.60 -11.75
N ASP A 391 27.67 -18.05 -12.60
CA ASP A 391 27.63 -16.67 -13.11
C ASP A 391 26.46 -16.41 -14.09
N SER A 392 25.43 -17.28 -14.07
CA SER A 392 24.21 -17.17 -14.88
C SER A 392 22.93 -16.91 -14.06
N ALA A 393 23.03 -16.78 -12.73
CA ALA A 393 21.89 -16.47 -11.86
C ALA A 393 21.47 -14.99 -11.94
N LYS A 394 20.43 -14.69 -12.73
CA LYS A 394 19.73 -13.40 -12.72
C LYS A 394 19.31 -12.99 -11.30
N ALA A 395 19.40 -11.69 -11.02
CA ALA A 395 19.39 -11.08 -9.70
C ALA A 395 18.25 -11.52 -8.76
N LYS A 396 18.62 -11.99 -7.56
CA LYS A 396 17.74 -12.24 -6.41
C LYS A 396 17.44 -10.90 -5.71
N GLY A 397 16.47 -10.12 -6.19
CA GLY A 397 16.10 -8.82 -5.61
C GLY A 397 14.71 -8.34 -6.06
N PRO A 398 14.23 -7.20 -5.56
CA PRO A 398 12.94 -6.65 -5.96
C PRO A 398 12.92 -6.36 -7.46
N HIS A 399 11.72 -6.42 -8.05
CA HIS A 399 11.47 -6.15 -9.45
C HIS A 399 10.51 -4.97 -9.61
N ASP A 400 10.66 -4.26 -10.72
CA ASP A 400 9.71 -3.26 -11.16
C ASP A 400 8.56 -3.92 -11.90
N ARG A 401 7.37 -3.30 -11.85
CA ARG A 401 6.17 -3.73 -12.58
C ARG A 401 6.50 -4.30 -13.96
N TYR A 402 6.08 -5.53 -14.19
CA TYR A 402 6.11 -6.18 -15.49
C TYR A 402 4.71 -6.34 -16.08
N ILE A 403 4.50 -5.77 -17.27
CA ILE A 403 3.25 -5.94 -18.02
C ILE A 403 3.49 -7.00 -19.09
N ALA A 404 2.99 -8.21 -18.86
CA ALA A 404 3.05 -9.29 -19.84
C ALA A 404 2.25 -8.95 -21.12
N PRO A 405 2.60 -9.48 -22.30
CA PRO A 405 1.91 -9.19 -23.56
C PRO A 405 0.38 -9.40 -23.50
N GLU A 406 -0.07 -10.43 -22.78
CA GLU A 406 -1.48 -10.76 -22.54
C GLU A 406 -2.18 -9.78 -21.58
N MET A 407 -1.43 -9.02 -20.78
CA MET A 407 -1.93 -8.04 -19.81
C MET A 407 -1.81 -6.60 -20.31
N LYS A 408 -1.42 -6.36 -21.57
CA LYS A 408 -1.17 -5.01 -22.12
C LYS A 408 -2.34 -4.02 -21.98
N ASN A 409 -3.57 -4.53 -21.87
CA ASN A 409 -4.79 -3.73 -21.74
C ASN A 409 -5.32 -3.71 -20.29
N TRP A 410 -4.62 -4.31 -19.34
CA TRP A 410 -5.00 -4.29 -17.93
C TRP A 410 -4.78 -2.89 -17.38
N THR A 411 -5.61 -2.52 -16.40
CA THR A 411 -5.52 -1.24 -15.71
C THR A 411 -4.36 -1.29 -14.73
N SER A 412 -3.42 -0.37 -14.88
CA SER A 412 -2.44 -0.09 -13.84
C SER A 412 -3.13 0.57 -12.66
N VAL A 413 -3.00 -0.02 -11.48
CA VAL A 413 -3.51 0.52 -10.22
C VAL A 413 -2.36 0.93 -9.32
N TYR A 414 -2.66 1.76 -8.33
CA TYR A 414 -1.71 2.05 -7.26
C TYR A 414 -1.86 1.01 -6.15
N ARG A 415 -0.80 0.79 -5.39
CA ARG A 415 -0.79 -0.18 -4.30
C ARG A 415 -0.11 0.36 -3.04
N VAL A 416 -0.77 0.24 -1.90
CA VAL A 416 -0.20 0.49 -0.57
C VAL A 416 -0.55 -0.69 0.33
N GLY A 417 0.44 -1.55 0.63
CA GLY A 417 0.17 -2.78 1.38
C GLY A 417 -0.81 -3.69 0.63
N HIS A 418 -1.98 -3.93 1.23
CA HIS A 418 -3.08 -4.70 0.65
C HIS A 418 -4.01 -3.86 -0.22
N ASP A 419 -4.06 -2.54 -0.02
CA ASP A 419 -4.96 -1.64 -0.72
C ASP A 419 -4.61 -1.54 -2.21
N LEU A 420 -5.58 -1.90 -3.05
CA LEU A 420 -5.56 -1.67 -4.49
C LEU A 420 -6.37 -0.42 -4.80
N ILE A 421 -5.72 0.59 -5.35
CA ILE A 421 -6.28 1.93 -5.48
C ILE A 421 -6.42 2.30 -6.96
N VAL A 422 -7.66 2.54 -7.39
CA VAL A 422 -8.00 2.87 -8.78
C VAL A 422 -8.39 4.35 -8.91
N PRO A 423 -7.81 5.08 -9.88
CA PRO A 423 -8.29 6.39 -10.27
C PRO A 423 -9.72 6.31 -10.78
N THR A 424 -10.61 7.14 -10.23
CA THR A 424 -12.03 7.18 -10.58
C THR A 424 -12.50 8.63 -10.77
N ALA A 425 -13.16 8.91 -11.90
CA ALA A 425 -13.88 10.17 -12.11
C ALA A 425 -15.33 10.05 -11.62
N LEU A 426 -15.83 11.13 -11.01
CA LEU A 426 -17.20 11.22 -10.50
C LEU A 426 -18.00 12.27 -11.30
N ASN A 427 -19.11 11.88 -11.92
CA ASN A 427 -20.03 12.68 -12.76
C ASN A 427 -19.42 13.37 -14.01
N SER A 428 -18.12 13.66 -14.04
CA SER A 428 -17.26 14.27 -15.10
C SER A 428 -16.16 15.17 -14.49
N LYS A 429 -16.11 15.25 -13.15
CA LYS A 429 -15.15 16.06 -12.38
C LYS A 429 -13.81 15.32 -12.22
N ARG A 430 -12.81 16.01 -11.67
CA ARG A 430 -11.42 15.54 -11.52
C ARG A 430 -11.35 14.10 -10.97
N MET A 431 -10.35 13.37 -11.43
CA MET A 431 -10.01 12.04 -10.92
C MET A 431 -9.75 12.09 -9.41
N ARG A 432 -10.17 11.05 -8.71
CA ARG A 432 -9.92 10.81 -7.30
C ARG A 432 -9.50 9.37 -7.08
N LEU A 433 -8.88 9.08 -5.95
CA LEU A 433 -8.43 7.74 -5.61
C LEU A 433 -9.51 6.98 -4.83
N PHE A 434 -9.77 5.75 -5.25
CA PHE A 434 -10.73 4.83 -4.61
C PHE A 434 -10.07 3.50 -4.34
N ILE A 435 -10.31 2.93 -3.16
CA ILE A 435 -9.90 1.55 -2.87
C ILE A 435 -10.90 0.59 -3.52
N VAL A 436 -10.40 -0.48 -4.12
CA VAL A 436 -11.21 -1.61 -4.58
C VAL A 436 -11.47 -2.51 -3.38
N ASP A 437 -12.73 -2.63 -2.96
CA ASP A 437 -13.10 -3.27 -1.70
C ASP A 437 -14.26 -4.27 -1.91
N THR A 438 -13.93 -5.56 -2.03
CA THR A 438 -14.93 -6.63 -2.12
C THR A 438 -15.58 -6.96 -0.77
N GLY A 439 -15.02 -6.49 0.34
CA GLY A 439 -15.55 -6.60 1.70
C GLY A 439 -16.70 -5.63 1.98
N ALA A 440 -16.65 -4.45 1.34
CA ALA A 440 -17.70 -3.45 1.36
C ALA A 440 -18.90 -3.89 0.53
N GLN A 441 -20.09 -3.94 1.15
CA GLN A 441 -21.33 -4.31 0.46
C GLN A 441 -21.70 -3.32 -0.66
N SER A 442 -21.36 -2.05 -0.49
CA SER A 442 -21.80 -0.95 -1.35
C SER A 442 -20.65 -0.01 -1.69
N THR A 443 -20.71 0.56 -2.88
CA THR A 443 -19.83 1.64 -3.30
C THR A 443 -20.13 2.90 -2.50
N SER A 444 -19.08 3.63 -2.12
CA SER A 444 -19.19 4.77 -1.22
C SER A 444 -18.18 5.86 -1.53
N ILE A 445 -18.44 7.07 -1.02
CA ILE A 445 -17.62 8.27 -1.27
C ILE A 445 -17.36 9.05 0.03
N SER A 446 -16.31 9.85 0.09
CA SER A 446 -16.09 10.77 1.21
C SER A 446 -17.10 11.93 1.16
N PRO A 447 -17.51 12.52 2.30
CA PRO A 447 -18.41 13.67 2.32
C PRO A 447 -17.88 14.85 1.50
N THR A 448 -16.56 15.06 1.50
CA THR A 448 -15.91 16.09 0.69
C THR A 448 -16.08 15.79 -0.80
N ALA A 449 -15.76 14.57 -1.25
CA ALA A 449 -15.95 14.16 -2.63
C ALA A 449 -17.43 14.24 -3.07
N ALA A 450 -18.35 13.86 -2.19
CA ALA A 450 -19.78 13.92 -2.43
C ALA A 450 -20.27 15.36 -2.67
N ARG A 451 -19.92 16.30 -1.78
CA ARG A 451 -20.29 17.72 -1.91
C ARG A 451 -19.73 18.35 -3.17
N ASP A 452 -18.55 17.90 -3.59
CA ASP A 452 -17.93 18.40 -4.80
C ASP A 452 -18.64 17.95 -6.07
N VAL A 453 -19.41 16.85 -6.04
CA VAL A 453 -20.01 16.26 -7.26
C VAL A 453 -21.52 16.23 -7.28
N THR A 454 -22.17 16.31 -6.13
CA THR A 454 -23.63 16.18 -6.00
C THR A 454 -24.19 16.86 -4.74
N HIS A 455 -25.52 16.88 -4.65
CA HIS A 455 -26.25 17.21 -3.43
C HIS A 455 -26.09 16.10 -2.38
N VAL A 456 -25.86 16.50 -1.14
CA VAL A 456 -25.60 15.60 0.00
C VAL A 456 -26.63 15.83 1.08
N SER A 457 -27.25 14.76 1.54
CA SER A 457 -28.23 14.76 2.64
C SER A 457 -27.77 13.85 3.78
N SER A 458 -28.17 14.16 5.02
CA SER A 458 -27.98 13.23 6.14
C SER A 458 -28.88 12.01 5.97
N ASP A 459 -28.38 10.81 6.26
CA ASP A 459 -29.18 9.59 6.25
C ASP A 459 -29.01 8.84 7.57
N PRO A 460 -29.77 9.21 8.63
CA PRO A 460 -29.62 8.61 9.95
C PRO A 460 -30.09 7.15 10.03
N ASN A 461 -30.83 6.67 9.02
CA ASN A 461 -31.35 5.31 8.99
C ASN A 461 -30.34 4.33 8.37
N SER A 462 -29.44 4.84 7.55
CA SER A 462 -28.35 4.07 6.97
C SER A 462 -27.26 3.83 8.02
N THR A 463 -26.78 2.59 8.09
CA THR A 463 -25.74 2.18 9.04
C THR A 463 -24.54 1.61 8.29
N VAL A 464 -23.37 2.19 8.53
CA VAL A 464 -22.09 1.63 8.08
C VAL A 464 -21.36 1.08 9.30
N HIS A 465 -20.85 -0.15 9.18
CA HIS A 465 -20.11 -0.83 10.23
C HIS A 465 -18.95 -1.61 9.64
N GLY A 466 -17.75 -1.40 10.18
CA GLY A 466 -16.55 -2.16 9.82
C GLY A 466 -15.81 -2.67 11.05
N ILE A 467 -14.54 -3.02 10.88
CA ILE A 467 -13.66 -3.54 11.95
C ILE A 467 -13.66 -2.59 13.16
N SER A 468 -13.44 -1.30 12.92
CA SER A 468 -13.43 -0.22 13.91
C SER A 468 -14.82 0.21 14.39
N GLY A 469 -15.87 -0.55 14.10
CA GLY A 469 -17.20 -0.35 14.66
C GLY A 469 -18.14 0.43 13.75
N LYS A 470 -19.19 1.00 14.36
CA LYS A 470 -20.21 1.77 13.64
C LYS A 470 -19.65 3.14 13.28
N VAL A 471 -19.98 3.62 12.09
CA VAL A 471 -19.79 5.01 11.67
C VAL A 471 -20.94 5.85 12.22
N ALA A 472 -20.63 6.94 12.93
CA ALA A 472 -21.62 7.80 13.56
C ALA A 472 -22.40 8.64 12.54
N ASN A 473 -21.70 9.20 11.54
CA ASN A 473 -22.27 10.12 10.57
C ASN A 473 -22.26 9.49 9.17
N VAL A 474 -23.46 9.12 8.71
CA VAL A 474 -23.67 8.61 7.35
C VAL A 474 -24.53 9.61 6.58
N TYR A 475 -24.10 9.87 5.36
CA TYR A 475 -24.73 10.77 4.41
C TYR A 475 -25.09 10.01 3.14
N MET A 476 -25.87 10.65 2.29
CA MET A 476 -26.22 10.16 0.97
C MET A 476 -25.94 11.23 -0.09
N GLY A 477 -25.20 10.85 -1.13
CA GLY A 477 -25.07 11.62 -2.36
C GLY A 477 -26.08 11.15 -3.41
N ASP A 478 -26.69 12.09 -4.12
CA ASP A 478 -27.67 11.80 -5.18
C ASP A 478 -26.98 11.61 -6.54
N ARG A 479 -27.41 10.67 -7.38
CA ARG A 479 -26.97 10.50 -8.79
C ARG A 479 -25.47 10.73 -9.03
N VAL A 480 -24.68 9.73 -8.70
CA VAL A 480 -23.23 9.75 -8.92
C VAL A 480 -22.85 8.69 -9.95
N VAL A 481 -22.19 9.13 -11.01
CA VAL A 481 -21.60 8.28 -12.04
C VAL A 481 -20.13 8.05 -11.72
N PHE A 482 -19.75 6.80 -11.52
CA PHE A 482 -18.36 6.37 -11.33
C PHE A 482 -17.79 5.92 -12.66
N ARG A 483 -16.63 6.47 -13.02
CA ARG A 483 -15.85 6.07 -14.20
C ARG A 483 -14.46 5.67 -13.78
N PHE A 484 -14.12 4.39 -13.90
CA PHE A 484 -12.80 3.85 -13.58
C PHE A 484 -12.45 2.77 -14.59
N ALA A 485 -11.15 2.57 -14.83
CA ALA A 485 -10.67 1.68 -15.89
C ALA A 485 -11.38 2.01 -17.23
N HIS A 486 -12.16 1.06 -17.76
CA HIS A 486 -12.99 1.22 -18.96
C HIS A 486 -14.49 1.08 -18.66
N LEU A 487 -14.88 1.17 -17.39
CA LEU A 487 -16.24 0.99 -16.90
C LEU A 487 -16.88 2.32 -16.49
N GLU A 488 -18.20 2.39 -16.66
CA GLU A 488 -19.04 3.49 -16.21
C GLU A 488 -20.31 2.93 -15.58
N GLN A 489 -20.67 3.41 -14.39
CA GLN A 489 -21.91 3.03 -13.74
C GLN A 489 -22.47 4.18 -12.90
N GLU A 490 -23.77 4.40 -13.06
CA GLU A 490 -24.55 5.40 -12.35
C GLU A 490 -25.20 4.78 -11.10
N HIS A 491 -25.19 5.54 -10.01
CA HIS A 491 -25.87 5.20 -8.76
C HIS A 491 -26.80 6.35 -8.37
N ASP A 492 -28.10 6.06 -8.24
CA ASP A 492 -29.09 7.06 -7.82
C ASP A 492 -28.83 7.59 -6.40
N ARG A 493 -28.26 6.75 -5.54
CA ARG A 493 -27.94 7.02 -4.14
C ARG A 493 -26.63 6.35 -3.77
N VAL A 494 -25.69 7.13 -3.23
CA VAL A 494 -24.37 6.64 -2.81
C VAL A 494 -24.12 6.99 -1.35
N LEU A 495 -23.73 5.98 -0.57
CA LEU A 495 -23.34 6.18 0.82
C LEU A 495 -22.11 7.07 0.92
N ALA A 496 -22.14 8.03 1.83
CA ALA A 496 -21.01 8.90 2.11
C ALA A 496 -20.66 8.93 3.60
N PHE A 497 -19.39 8.70 3.93
CA PHE A 497 -18.90 8.69 5.30
C PHE A 497 -17.42 9.05 5.38
N ASP A 498 -16.97 9.44 6.58
CA ASP A 498 -15.61 9.90 6.80
C ASP A 498 -14.55 8.82 6.48
N THR A 499 -13.70 9.12 5.50
CA THR A 499 -12.58 8.27 5.09
C THR A 499 -11.24 8.71 5.69
N SER A 500 -11.22 9.74 6.55
CA SER A 500 -9.99 10.37 7.05
C SER A 500 -9.05 9.38 7.74
N ASN A 501 -9.57 8.41 8.51
CA ASN A 501 -8.75 7.39 9.16
C ASN A 501 -8.03 6.51 8.13
N ILE A 502 -8.73 6.15 7.05
CA ILE A 502 -8.20 5.33 5.96
C ILE A 502 -7.17 6.13 5.18
N SER A 503 -7.51 7.37 4.80
CA SER A 503 -6.56 8.29 4.16
C SER A 503 -5.28 8.48 4.98
N ARG A 504 -5.37 8.56 6.32
CA ARG A 504 -4.19 8.62 7.20
C ARG A 504 -3.36 7.34 7.18
N ASN A 505 -4.00 6.18 7.20
CA ASN A 505 -3.32 4.89 7.19
C ASN A 505 -2.61 4.59 5.86
N VAL A 506 -3.25 4.94 4.74
CA VAL A 506 -2.67 4.81 3.39
C VAL A 506 -1.62 5.89 3.13
N GLY A 507 -1.78 7.06 3.76
CA GLY A 507 -0.92 8.25 3.59
C GLY A 507 -1.30 9.14 2.41
N THR A 508 -2.36 8.80 1.68
CA THR A 508 -2.91 9.55 0.54
C THR A 508 -4.42 9.69 0.69
N GLU A 509 -5.03 10.69 0.08
CA GLU A 509 -6.47 10.90 0.18
C GLU A 509 -7.23 9.80 -0.56
N ILE A 510 -8.06 9.05 0.18
CA ILE A 510 -8.98 8.07 -0.36
C ILE A 510 -10.38 8.67 -0.33
N SER A 511 -10.91 8.91 -1.53
CA SER A 511 -12.22 9.54 -1.71
C SER A 511 -13.38 8.56 -1.65
N GLY A 512 -13.13 7.27 -1.42
CA GLY A 512 -14.16 6.27 -1.25
C GLY A 512 -13.71 4.85 -1.60
N PHE A 513 -14.70 3.97 -1.73
CA PHE A 513 -14.53 2.55 -1.99
C PHE A 513 -15.40 2.11 -3.17
N ILE A 514 -14.83 1.36 -4.12
CA ILE A 514 -15.58 0.62 -5.13
C ILE A 514 -15.99 -0.71 -4.51
N GLY A 515 -17.29 -0.84 -4.23
CA GLY A 515 -17.85 -1.92 -3.42
C GLY A 515 -18.41 -3.09 -4.22
N PHE A 516 -18.90 -4.08 -3.49
CA PHE A 516 -19.43 -5.33 -4.03
C PHE A 516 -20.69 -5.17 -4.91
N ASP A 517 -21.48 -4.11 -4.72
CA ASP A 517 -22.60 -3.75 -5.59
C ASP A 517 -22.20 -3.50 -7.05
N MET A 518 -20.98 -3.01 -7.29
CA MET A 518 -20.38 -2.88 -8.61
C MET A 518 -19.54 -4.11 -8.96
N LEU A 519 -18.62 -4.48 -8.07
CA LEU A 519 -17.63 -5.54 -8.35
C LEU A 519 -18.28 -6.90 -8.53
N GLY A 520 -19.37 -7.19 -7.83
CA GLY A 520 -20.09 -8.46 -7.88
C GLY A 520 -20.75 -8.75 -9.24
N LEU A 521 -20.73 -7.80 -10.17
CA LEU A 521 -21.19 -7.95 -11.55
C LEU A 521 -20.05 -8.36 -12.51
N LEU A 522 -18.82 -8.40 -12.04
CA LEU A 522 -17.61 -8.47 -12.86
C LEU A 522 -16.84 -9.78 -12.63
N VAL A 523 -16.06 -10.15 -13.64
CA VAL A 523 -14.88 -10.98 -13.43
C VAL A 523 -13.72 -10.04 -13.17
N VAL A 524 -13.16 -10.08 -11.96
CA VAL A 524 -12.04 -9.24 -11.55
C VAL A 524 -10.77 -10.08 -11.52
N LYS A 525 -9.76 -9.69 -12.30
CA LYS A 525 -8.43 -10.32 -12.26
C LYS A 525 -7.44 -9.38 -11.61
N ILE A 526 -6.56 -9.92 -10.78
CA ILE A 526 -5.64 -9.14 -9.95
C ILE A 526 -4.25 -9.77 -10.02
N ASP A 527 -3.29 -8.94 -10.40
CA ASP A 527 -1.86 -9.19 -10.20
C ASP A 527 -1.38 -8.20 -9.13
N TYR A 528 -1.28 -8.67 -7.88
CA TYR A 528 -0.79 -7.86 -6.77
C TYR A 528 0.70 -7.53 -6.91
N ARG A 529 1.51 -8.46 -7.45
CA ARG A 529 2.95 -8.30 -7.62
C ARG A 529 3.25 -7.08 -8.49
N ASP A 530 2.51 -6.92 -9.58
CA ASP A 530 2.74 -5.86 -10.56
C ASP A 530 1.72 -4.72 -10.46
N GLY A 531 0.74 -4.78 -9.55
CA GLY A 531 -0.26 -3.72 -9.39
C GLY A 531 -1.11 -3.53 -10.65
N LEU A 532 -1.60 -4.64 -11.21
CA LEU A 532 -2.44 -4.66 -12.41
C LEU A 532 -3.80 -5.29 -12.10
N MET A 533 -4.85 -4.72 -12.67
CA MET A 533 -6.21 -5.24 -12.54
C MET A 533 -6.93 -5.26 -13.89
N ASP A 534 -7.76 -6.28 -14.11
CA ASP A 534 -8.67 -6.35 -15.24
C ASP A 534 -10.10 -6.53 -14.73
N PHE A 535 -11.01 -5.72 -15.26
CA PHE A 535 -12.40 -5.67 -14.85
C PHE A 535 -13.27 -6.04 -16.04
N GLN A 536 -13.78 -7.26 -16.09
CA GLN A 536 -14.55 -7.73 -17.23
C GLN A 536 -16.03 -7.80 -16.90
N TYR A 537 -16.84 -7.08 -17.68
CA TYR A 537 -18.31 -7.20 -17.66
C TYR A 537 -18.80 -7.97 -18.89
N SER A 538 -19.79 -8.84 -18.69
CA SER A 538 -20.42 -9.60 -19.77
C SER A 538 -21.92 -9.73 -19.49
N ALA A 539 -22.72 -9.09 -20.34
CA ALA A 539 -24.18 -9.02 -20.18
C ALA A 539 -24.85 -10.41 -20.30
N ASP A 540 -24.27 -11.29 -21.11
CA ASP A 540 -24.68 -12.70 -21.31
C ASP A 540 -24.28 -13.63 -20.17
N ARG A 541 -23.36 -13.17 -19.30
CA ARG A 541 -22.94 -13.86 -18.07
C ARG A 541 -23.60 -13.32 -16.81
N GLY A 542 -24.43 -12.29 -16.94
CA GLY A 542 -25.20 -11.75 -15.81
C GLY A 542 -25.98 -12.87 -15.11
N TYR A 543 -26.01 -12.83 -13.77
CA TYR A 543 -26.68 -13.78 -12.86
C TYR A 543 -27.60 -14.76 -13.59
N GLN A 544 -27.09 -15.94 -13.97
CA GLN A 544 -27.98 -17.02 -14.38
C GLN A 544 -28.89 -17.26 -13.17
N HIS A 545 -30.14 -16.85 -13.30
CA HIS A 545 -31.12 -16.84 -12.24
C HIS A 545 -31.06 -18.17 -11.49
N ILE A 546 -30.85 -18.09 -10.18
CA ILE A 546 -31.30 -19.13 -9.27
C ILE A 546 -32.81 -19.22 -9.54
N ARG A 547 -33.23 -20.26 -10.26
CA ARG A 547 -34.62 -20.71 -10.24
C ARG A 547 -34.89 -21.45 -8.95
#